data_AF-A0A0H3PRW7-F1
#
_entry.id   AF-A0A0H3PRW7-F1
#
_cell.length_a   1.000
_cell.length_b   1.000
_cell.length_c   1.000
_cell.angle_alpha   90.00
_cell.angle_beta   90.00
_cell.angle_gamma   90.00
#
_symmetry.space_group_name_H-M   'P 1'
#
loop_
_entity.id
_entity.type
_entity.pdbx_description
1 polymer ?
#
loop_
_entity_poly.entity_id
_entity_poly.type
_entity_poly.pdbx_seq_one_letter_code
_entity_poly.pdbx_strand_id
1 'polypeptide(L)'
;MAALSRFGLDVQYVVLGIHSPETYNDDEQELITRFRAASLDVKNAVIGALKGAISEKETQPSGRELNISGGNNRIAGRDYNETKGR
;
A
#
# COMPACT_ATOMS: atom_id res chain seq x y z
N MET A 1 -16.86 20.59 31.18
CA MET A 1 -16.19 19.95 30.03
C MET A 1 -14.77 19.44 30.34
N ALA A 2 -13.96 20.11 31.18
CA ALA A 2 -12.59 19.67 31.50
C ALA A 2 -12.44 18.45 32.45
N ALA A 3 -13.51 18.02 33.14
CA ALA A 3 -13.42 16.90 34.10
C ALA A 3 -13.31 15.53 33.41
N LEU A 4 -13.88 15.38 32.20
CA LEU A 4 -13.91 14.12 31.45
C LEU A 4 -12.65 13.90 30.61
N SER A 5 -12.02 14.98 30.11
CA SER A 5 -10.77 14.90 29.36
C SER A 5 -9.61 14.33 30.19
N ARG A 6 -9.66 14.51 31.52
CA ARG A 6 -8.67 13.95 32.46
C ARG A 6 -8.67 12.41 32.49
N PHE A 7 -9.73 11.77 31.99
CA PHE A 7 -9.83 10.32 31.86
C PHE A 7 -9.49 9.84 30.43
N GLY A 8 -8.93 10.70 29.57
CA GLY A 8 -8.64 10.37 28.17
C GLY A 8 -9.90 10.24 27.31
N LEU A 9 -11.05 10.68 27.82
CA LEU A 9 -12.31 10.65 27.10
C LEU A 9 -12.36 11.81 26.10
N ASP A 10 -12.55 11.48 24.81
CA ASP A 10 -12.79 12.46 23.77
C ASP A 10 -14.21 13.04 23.93
N VAL A 11 -14.26 14.21 24.58
CA VAL A 11 -15.51 14.91 24.88
C VAL A 11 -16.23 15.31 23.59
N GLN A 12 -15.51 15.53 22.48
CA GLN A 12 -16.09 15.90 21.20
C GLN A 12 -16.77 14.69 20.54
N TYR A 13 -16.17 13.51 20.63
CA TYR A 13 -16.79 12.25 20.22
C TYR A 13 -18.09 11.98 20.97
N VAL A 14 -18.08 12.18 22.29
CA VAL A 14 -19.21 11.84 23.16
C VAL A 14 -20.42 12.74 22.89
N VAL A 15 -20.19 14.02 22.60
CA VAL A 15 -21.26 15.00 22.44
C VAL A 15 -21.74 15.08 20.99
N LEU A 16 -20.82 14.94 20.02
CA LEU A 16 -21.12 15.18 18.60
C LEU A 16 -21.06 13.90 17.74
N GLY A 17 -20.57 12.78 18.28
CA GLY A 17 -20.31 11.55 17.51
C GLY A 17 -19.09 11.66 16.58
N ILE A 18 -18.36 12.78 16.65
CA ILE A 18 -17.21 13.07 15.78
C ILE A 18 -15.97 12.87 16.61
N HIS A 19 -15.17 11.86 16.26
CA HIS A 19 -13.89 11.65 16.91
C HIS A 19 -13.00 12.85 16.58
N SER A 20 -12.44 13.48 17.60
CA SER A 20 -11.41 14.49 17.43
C SER A 20 -10.03 13.82 17.44
N PRO A 21 -9.48 13.50 16.25
CA PRO A 21 -8.03 13.56 16.10
C PRO A 21 -7.63 14.08 14.71
N GLU A 22 -6.93 15.22 14.68
CA GLU A 22 -6.38 15.88 13.47
C GLU A 22 -7.42 16.22 12.40
N THR A 23 -7.59 17.52 12.11
CA THR A 23 -8.36 17.95 10.94
C THR A 23 -7.72 17.31 9.71
N TYR A 24 -8.37 16.29 9.14
CA TYR A 24 -7.95 15.71 7.86
C TYR A 24 -7.76 16.85 6.87
N ASN A 25 -6.64 16.85 6.16
CA ASN A 25 -6.48 17.77 5.04
C ASN A 25 -7.47 17.40 3.92
N ASP A 26 -7.65 18.30 2.95
CA ASP A 26 -8.64 18.12 1.89
C ASP A 26 -8.47 16.77 1.14
N ASP A 27 -7.21 16.36 0.90
CA ASP A 27 -6.89 15.11 0.21
C ASP A 27 -7.28 13.87 1.04
N GLU A 28 -7.00 13.89 2.35
CA GLU A 28 -7.37 12.82 3.28
C GLU A 28 -8.89 12.69 3.40
N GLN A 29 -9.59 13.83 3.46
CA GLN A 29 -11.03 13.86 3.53
C GLN A 29 -11.66 13.31 2.24
N GLU A 30 -11.11 13.64 1.08
CA GLU A 30 -11.53 13.10 -0.20
C GLU A 30 -11.30 11.58 -0.28
N LEU A 31 -10.11 11.11 0.11
CA LEU A 31 -9.76 9.69 0.11
C LEU A 31 -10.72 8.87 0.99
N ILE A 32 -10.96 9.34 2.22
CA ILE A 32 -11.88 8.68 3.16
C ILE A 32 -13.30 8.66 2.59
N THR A 33 -13.77 9.77 2.02
CA THR A 33 -15.11 9.88 1.45
C THR A 33 -15.31 8.87 0.32
N ARG A 34 -14.37 8.83 -0.63
CA ARG A 34 -14.39 7.87 -1.76
C ARG A 34 -14.30 6.42 -1.27
N PHE A 35 -13.42 6.13 -0.33
CA PHE A 35 -13.26 4.77 0.21
C PHE A 35 -14.51 4.29 0.96
N ARG A 36 -15.18 5.17 1.73
CA ARG A 36 -16.42 4.83 2.45
C ARG A 36 -17.57 4.51 1.51
N ALA A 37 -17.73 5.29 0.43
CA ALA A 37 -18.79 5.13 -0.56
C ALA A 37 -18.60 3.92 -1.50
N ALA A 38 -17.40 3.35 -1.59
CA ALA A 38 -17.08 2.25 -2.49
C ALA A 38 -17.75 0.91 -2.08
N SER A 39 -17.93 -0.01 -3.03
CA SER A 39 -18.37 -1.39 -2.77
C SER A 39 -17.29 -2.21 -2.07
N LEU A 40 -17.67 -3.35 -1.48
CA LEU A 40 -16.74 -4.21 -0.74
C LEU A 40 -15.56 -4.69 -1.61
N ASP A 41 -15.84 -5.05 -2.86
CA ASP A 41 -14.83 -5.52 -3.83
C ASP A 41 -13.80 -4.44 -4.12
N VAL A 42 -14.23 -3.18 -4.28
CA VAL A 42 -13.33 -2.04 -4.52
C VAL A 42 -12.46 -1.77 -3.30
N LYS A 43 -13.01 -1.86 -2.08
CA LYS A 43 -12.21 -1.70 -0.85
C LYS A 43 -11.13 -2.78 -0.76
N ASN A 44 -11.47 -4.03 -1.07
CA ASN A 44 -10.52 -5.13 -1.10
C ASN A 44 -9.41 -4.91 -2.15
N ALA A 45 -9.77 -4.43 -3.35
CA ALA A 45 -8.82 -4.09 -4.39
C ALA A 45 -7.85 -2.97 -3.95
N VAL A 46 -8.36 -1.91 -3.32
CA VAL A 46 -7.54 -0.82 -2.76
C VAL A 46 -6.57 -1.33 -1.70
N ILE A 47 -7.03 -2.19 -0.78
CA ILE A 47 -6.16 -2.81 0.23
C ILE A 47 -5.08 -3.67 -0.44
N GLY A 48 -5.42 -4.44 -1.48
CA GLY A 48 -4.47 -5.23 -2.26
C GLY A 48 -3.41 -4.36 -2.93
N ALA A 49 -3.82 -3.26 -3.58
CA ALA A 49 -2.92 -2.31 -4.22
C ALA A 49 -1.99 -1.64 -3.21
N LEU A 50 -2.50 -1.21 -2.05
CA LEU A 50 -1.69 -0.64 -0.97
C LEU A 50 -0.65 -1.65 -0.46
N LYS A 51 -1.04 -2.91 -0.25
CA LYS A 51 -0.10 -3.98 0.16
C LYS A 51 1.01 -4.18 -0.86
N GLY A 52 0.67 -4.25 -2.15
CA GLY A 52 1.65 -4.41 -3.23
C GLY A 52 2.63 -3.24 -3.31
N ALA A 53 2.12 -2.00 -3.21
CA ALA A 53 2.95 -0.80 -3.25
C ALA A 53 3.95 -0.70 -2.08
N ILE A 54 3.58 -1.20 -0.89
CA ILE A 54 4.48 -1.24 0.27
C ILE A 54 5.59 -2.28 0.07
N SER A 55 5.28 -3.45 -0.51
CA SER A 55 6.27 -4.49 -0.79
C SER A 55 7.33 -4.07 -1.81
N GLU A 56 7.00 -3.23 -2.79
CA GLU A 56 7.96 -2.69 -3.76
C GLU A 56 8.96 -1.71 -3.14
N LYS A 57 8.59 -1.03 -2.05
CA LYS A 57 9.51 -0.13 -1.33
C LYS A 57 10.50 -0.85 -0.42
N GLU A 58 10.20 -2.06 0.03
CA GLU A 58 11.06 -2.81 0.95
C GLU A 58 12.02 -3.76 0.23
N THR A 59 11.71 -4.14 -1.01
CA THR A 59 12.61 -4.92 -1.85
C THR A 59 12.77 -4.20 -3.18
N GLN A 60 13.74 -3.29 -3.24
CA GLN A 60 14.41 -3.02 -4.50
C GLN A 60 15.56 -4.04 -4.60
N PRO A 61 15.33 -5.25 -5.16
CA PRO A 61 16.47 -6.09 -5.48
C PRO A 61 17.20 -5.37 -6.60
N SER A 62 18.48 -5.15 -6.39
CA SER A 62 19.44 -4.74 -7.40
C SER A 62 19.51 -5.82 -8.49
N GLY A 63 18.50 -5.87 -9.36
CA GLY A 63 18.33 -6.91 -10.38
C GLY A 63 16.89 -7.43 -10.41
N ARG A 64 16.15 -7.08 -11.45
CA ARG A 64 14.90 -7.78 -11.80
C ARG A 64 15.26 -9.20 -12.20
N GLU A 65 15.03 -10.18 -11.33
CA GLU A 65 15.26 -11.58 -11.63
C GLU A 65 14.08 -12.12 -12.45
N LEU A 66 14.29 -12.25 -13.77
CA LEU A 66 13.31 -12.78 -14.71
C LEU A 66 13.61 -14.26 -14.94
N ASN A 67 12.70 -15.15 -14.50
CA ASN A 67 12.80 -16.58 -14.77
C ASN A 67 12.27 -16.90 -16.18
N ILE A 68 13.18 -17.24 -17.10
CA ILE A 68 12.86 -17.54 -18.51
C ILE A 68 13.15 -19.01 -18.78
N SER A 69 12.10 -19.82 -18.91
CA SER A 69 12.20 -21.23 -19.31
C SER A 69 12.19 -21.40 -20.83
N GLY A 70 13.03 -22.27 -21.36
CA GLY A 70 13.13 -22.56 -22.79
C GLY A 70 14.56 -22.86 -23.23
N GLY A 71 14.73 -23.57 -24.34
CA GLY A 71 16.04 -23.94 -24.87
C GLY A 71 16.36 -23.18 -26.14
N ASN A 72 16.72 -21.89 -26.04
CA ASN A 72 17.36 -21.03 -27.06
C ASN A 72 17.53 -19.57 -26.56
N ASN A 73 17.73 -19.39 -25.25
CA ASN A 73 17.82 -18.05 -24.66
C ASN A 73 19.13 -17.37 -25.10
N ARG A 74 19.05 -16.10 -25.52
CA ARG A 74 20.21 -15.29 -25.95
C ARG A 74 20.29 -14.00 -25.14
N ILE A 75 21.48 -13.62 -24.68
CA ILE A 75 21.74 -12.34 -23.99
C ILE A 75 22.74 -11.55 -24.83
N ALA A 76 22.41 -10.30 -25.18
CA ALA A 76 23.31 -9.38 -25.90
C ALA A 76 23.96 -10.01 -27.16
N GLY A 77 23.18 -10.78 -27.93
CA GLY A 77 23.62 -11.44 -29.17
C GLY A 77 24.38 -12.76 -28.98
N ARG A 78 24.54 -13.23 -27.74
CA ARG A 78 25.27 -14.46 -27.39
C ARG A 78 24.36 -15.50 -26.74
N ASP A 79 24.70 -16.77 -26.83
CA ASP A 79 23.87 -17.85 -26.28
C ASP A 79 24.05 -17.92 -24.76
N TYR A 80 22.94 -18.01 -24.00
CA TYR A 80 22.97 -17.91 -22.53
C TYR A 80 23.93 -18.91 -21.86
N ASN A 81 24.03 -20.13 -22.42
CA ASN A 81 24.80 -21.23 -21.85
C ASN A 81 26.27 -21.30 -22.32
N GLU A 82 26.76 -20.36 -23.14
CA GLU A 82 28.07 -20.46 -23.77
C GLU A 82 29.26 -20.42 -22.79
N THR A 83 29.10 -19.76 -21.63
CA THR A 83 30.13 -19.59 -20.59
C THR A 83 29.97 -20.54 -19.40
N LYS A 84 28.90 -21.35 -19.37
CA LYS A 84 28.59 -22.22 -18.22
C LYS A 84 29.42 -23.52 -18.19
N GLY A 85 30.27 -23.75 -19.20
CA GLY A 85 31.01 -25.00 -19.38
C GLY A 85 32.54 -24.87 -19.47
N ARG A 86 33.14 -23.86 -18.83
CA ARG A 86 34.61 -23.76 -18.67
C ARG A 86 35.00 -23.81 -17.21
#